data_AF-A0A9J7LMI4-F1
#
_entry.id   AF-A0A9J7LMI4-F1
#
_cell.length_a   1.000
_cell.length_b   1.000
_cell.length_c   1.000
_cell.angle_alpha   90.00
_cell.angle_beta   90.00
_cell.angle_gamma   90.00
#
_symmetry.space_group_name_H-M   'P 1'
#
loop_
_entity.id
_entity.type
_entity.pdbx_description
1 polymer ?
#
loop_
_entity_poly.entity_id
_entity_poly.type
_entity_poly.pdbx_seq_one_letter_code
_entity_poly.pdbx_strand_id
1 'polypeptide(L)'
;MTQPHVGRKGSRQYVGSRRGQVKKKRANRGALKLAIRDLQQFAEIKKTGKLDLETRDLLSRKRCPHSDPVPMVTTRSNVHDTYLQPGGTIRKWGRVDLTYRINSYPGENRLLAGEVDETIARAFQVWADVTPLTFRSVKKKPDIDIEFARGKHGNCRLHFDGSGNTLAHAYFPGEGLLGDVHFDAAERWTIRFNHLKGPTCLS
;
A
#
# COMPACT_ATOMS: atom_id res chain seq x y z
N MET A 1 -57.28 -13.29 55.51
CA MET A 1 -57.83 -11.95 55.79
C MET A 1 -56.75 -10.91 55.53
N THR A 2 -57.14 -9.84 54.82
CA THR A 2 -56.56 -8.47 54.83
C THR A 2 -55.13 -8.22 54.34
N GLN A 3 -55.06 -7.93 53.04
CA GLN A 3 -54.56 -6.71 52.36
C GLN A 3 -53.09 -6.21 52.44
N PRO A 4 -52.62 -5.54 51.35
CA PRO A 4 -51.21 -5.30 51.04
C PRO A 4 -50.75 -3.86 51.33
N HIS A 5 -49.45 -3.66 51.55
CA HIS A 5 -48.85 -2.33 51.69
C HIS A 5 -48.39 -1.74 50.36
N VAL A 6 -48.81 -0.49 50.16
CA VAL A 6 -48.55 0.45 49.06
C VAL A 6 -47.07 0.87 49.01
N GLY A 7 -46.55 1.03 47.79
CA GLY A 7 -45.15 1.29 47.51
C GLY A 7 -44.64 2.72 47.68
N ARG A 8 -43.35 2.90 47.35
CA ARG A 8 -42.76 4.17 46.95
C ARG A 8 -41.54 3.92 46.04
N LYS A 9 -41.62 4.47 44.82
CA LYS A 9 -40.55 4.50 43.82
C LYS A 9 -39.41 5.40 44.31
N GLY A 10 -38.18 4.89 44.28
CA GLY A 10 -36.95 5.65 44.51
C GLY A 10 -35.95 5.36 43.40
N SER A 11 -35.93 6.24 42.40
CA SER A 11 -35.06 6.25 41.24
C SER A 11 -33.62 6.68 41.60
N ARG A 12 -32.61 5.90 41.22
CA ARG A 12 -31.22 6.39 41.05
C ARG A 12 -30.55 5.78 39.83
N GLN A 13 -30.64 6.55 38.75
CA GLN A 13 -29.64 6.82 37.70
C GLN A 13 -28.74 5.66 37.24
N TYR A 14 -29.17 4.98 36.18
CA TYR A 14 -28.24 4.41 35.21
C TYR A 14 -27.65 5.55 34.37
N VAL A 15 -26.34 5.74 34.45
CA VAL A 15 -25.59 6.64 33.56
C VAL A 15 -25.56 5.99 32.16
N GLY A 16 -26.53 6.34 31.33
CA GLY A 16 -26.57 5.98 29.93
C GLY A 16 -25.44 6.68 29.17
N SER A 17 -24.36 5.95 28.90
CA SER A 17 -23.33 6.35 27.95
C SER A 17 -23.97 6.63 26.59
N ARG A 18 -24.05 7.91 26.22
CA ARG A 18 -24.53 8.34 24.89
C ARG A 18 -23.52 7.83 23.87
N ARG A 19 -23.85 6.73 23.18
CA ARG A 19 -23.17 6.34 21.93
C ARG A 19 -23.31 7.51 20.96
N GLY A 20 -22.26 8.31 20.83
CA GLY A 20 -22.15 9.34 19.81
C GLY A 20 -22.29 8.67 18.45
N GLN A 21 -23.41 8.91 17.78
CA GLN A 21 -23.57 8.51 16.39
C GLN A 21 -22.51 9.27 15.57
N VAL A 22 -21.50 8.56 15.11
CA VAL A 22 -20.54 9.07 14.11
C VAL A 22 -21.35 9.32 12.84
N LYS A 23 -21.69 10.59 12.59
CA LYS A 23 -22.37 11.01 11.37
C LYS A 23 -21.48 10.66 10.18
N LYS A 24 -21.87 9.65 9.38
CA LYS A 24 -21.21 9.34 8.10
C LYS A 24 -21.32 10.58 7.19
N LYS A 25 -20.20 11.27 6.95
CA LYS A 25 -20.13 12.35 5.97
C LYS A 25 -20.52 11.78 4.60
N ARG A 26 -21.61 12.26 4.01
CA ARG A 26 -21.99 11.92 2.64
C ARG A 26 -20.88 12.40 1.69
N ALA A 27 -20.38 11.51 0.85
CA ALA A 27 -19.42 11.88 -0.19
C ALA A 27 -20.06 12.92 -1.13
N ASN A 28 -19.36 14.03 -1.36
CA ASN A 28 -19.79 15.04 -2.32
C ASN A 28 -19.78 14.41 -3.72
N ARG A 29 -20.96 14.27 -4.34
CA ARG A 29 -21.12 13.65 -5.67
C ARG A 29 -20.24 14.31 -6.75
N GLY A 30 -20.01 15.62 -6.65
CA GLY A 30 -19.11 16.34 -7.56
C GLY A 30 -17.66 15.94 -7.36
N ALA A 31 -17.20 15.86 -6.12
CA ALA A 31 -15.83 15.44 -5.79
C ALA A 31 -15.56 13.99 -6.21
N LEU A 32 -16.53 13.09 -6.01
CA LEU A 32 -16.41 11.69 -6.44
C LEU A 32 -16.31 11.58 -7.98
N LYS A 33 -17.13 12.33 -8.71
CA LYS A 33 -17.07 12.35 -10.18
C LYS A 33 -15.70 12.82 -10.69
N LEU A 34 -15.11 13.83 -10.04
CA LEU A 34 -13.78 14.33 -10.38
C LEU A 34 -12.70 13.29 -10.08
N ALA A 35 -12.71 12.68 -8.89
CA ALA A 35 -11.76 11.63 -8.54
C ALA A 35 -11.81 10.43 -9.50
N ILE A 36 -13.00 10.04 -9.96
CA ILE A 36 -13.16 8.99 -10.99
C ILE A 36 -12.52 9.42 -12.32
N ARG A 37 -12.67 10.69 -12.73
CA ARG A 37 -12.03 11.20 -13.96
C ARG A 37 -10.51 11.21 -13.85
N ASP A 38 -9.96 11.54 -12.68
CA ASP A 38 -8.52 11.55 -12.43
C ASP A 38 -7.95 10.11 -12.53
N LEU A 39 -8.64 9.13 -11.93
CA LEU A 39 -8.28 7.71 -12.08
C LEU A 39 -8.35 7.23 -13.53
N GLN A 40 -9.44 7.55 -14.23
CA GLN A 40 -9.59 7.18 -15.64
C GLN A 40 -8.51 7.80 -16.52
N GLN A 41 -8.11 9.04 -16.21
CA GLN A 41 -7.00 9.70 -16.87
C GLN A 41 -5.67 9.00 -16.62
N PHE A 42 -5.39 8.62 -15.37
CA PHE A 42 -4.15 7.93 -15.00
C PHE A 42 -4.02 6.59 -15.72
N ALA A 43 -5.11 5.83 -15.77
CA ALA A 43 -5.15 4.52 -16.39
C ALA A 43 -5.33 4.55 -17.92
N GLU A 44 -5.29 5.74 -18.53
CA GLU A 44 -5.44 5.96 -19.97
C GLU A 44 -6.76 5.38 -20.56
N ILE A 45 -7.83 5.33 -19.76
CA ILE A 45 -9.17 4.92 -20.19
C ILE A 45 -10.08 6.12 -20.43
N LYS A 46 -11.27 5.90 -21.02
CA LYS A 46 -12.20 6.98 -21.35
C LYS A 46 -12.64 7.73 -20.09
N LYS A 47 -12.40 9.05 -20.05
CA LYS A 47 -12.75 9.94 -18.92
C LYS A 47 -14.27 10.21 -18.82
N THR A 48 -15.06 9.22 -18.45
CA THR A 48 -16.52 9.33 -18.30
C THR A 48 -16.95 10.00 -16.99
N GLY A 49 -16.11 9.93 -15.95
CA GLY A 49 -16.45 10.33 -14.57
C GLY A 49 -17.52 9.45 -13.93
N LYS A 50 -17.79 8.28 -14.50
CA LYS A 50 -18.75 7.30 -14.01
C LYS A 50 -18.01 6.02 -13.64
N LEU A 51 -18.54 5.31 -12.66
CA LEU A 51 -18.06 3.98 -12.29
C LEU A 51 -18.57 2.94 -13.30
N ASP A 52 -18.16 3.07 -14.56
CA ASP A 52 -18.49 2.15 -15.66
C ASP A 52 -17.72 0.82 -15.56
N LEU A 53 -18.05 -0.13 -16.44
CA LEU A 53 -17.48 -1.48 -16.38
C LEU A 53 -15.95 -1.47 -16.45
N GLU A 54 -15.38 -0.63 -17.32
CA GLU A 54 -13.94 -0.49 -17.50
C GLU A 54 -13.27 0.09 -16.23
N THR A 55 -13.86 1.12 -15.62
CA THR A 55 -13.37 1.69 -14.36
C THR A 55 -13.49 0.72 -13.18
N ARG A 56 -14.55 -0.11 -13.15
CA ARG A 56 -14.73 -1.12 -12.11
C ARG A 56 -13.73 -2.26 -12.24
N ASP A 57 -13.47 -2.71 -13.45
CA ASP A 57 -12.43 -3.69 -13.73
C ASP A 57 -11.07 -3.17 -13.27
N LEU A 58 -10.72 -1.93 -13.67
CA LEU A 58 -9.50 -1.26 -13.22
C LEU A 58 -9.35 -1.24 -11.69
N LEU A 59 -10.39 -0.86 -10.95
CA LEU A 59 -10.38 -0.82 -9.49
C LEU A 59 -10.25 -2.18 -8.82
N SER A 60 -10.58 -3.25 -9.54
CA SER A 60 -10.54 -4.63 -9.06
C SER A 60 -9.20 -5.31 -9.35
N ARG A 61 -8.32 -4.68 -10.14
CA ARG A 61 -6.97 -5.18 -10.41
C ARG A 61 -6.11 -5.05 -9.15
N LYS A 62 -5.28 -6.06 -8.91
CA LYS A 62 -4.27 -6.05 -7.83
C LYS A 62 -3.27 -4.91 -8.05
N ARG A 63 -2.91 -4.18 -7.00
CA ARG A 63 -2.11 -2.95 -7.13
C ARG A 63 -1.25 -2.66 -5.90
N CYS A 64 -0.35 -1.71 -6.07
CA CYS A 64 0.37 -1.09 -4.97
C CYS A 64 -0.60 -0.21 -4.14
N PRO A 65 -0.46 -0.14 -2.80
CA PRO A 65 -1.26 0.76 -1.97
C PRO A 65 -0.79 2.22 -2.04
N HIS A 66 0.34 2.51 -2.70
CA HIS A 66 0.83 3.87 -2.87
C HIS A 66 -0.11 4.70 -3.76
N SER A 67 -0.19 6.01 -3.48
CA SER A 67 -1.04 6.91 -4.28
C SER A 67 -0.51 7.05 -5.70
N ASP A 68 -1.41 7.08 -6.67
CA ASP A 68 -1.02 7.24 -8.06
C ASP A 68 -0.43 8.64 -8.30
N PRO A 69 0.64 8.74 -9.11
CA PRO A 69 1.35 9.98 -9.35
C PRO A 69 0.62 10.89 -10.35
N VAL A 70 -0.63 11.26 -10.06
CA VAL A 70 -1.42 12.18 -10.91
C VAL A 70 -1.74 13.50 -10.23
N PRO A 71 -1.68 14.62 -10.97
CA PRO A 71 -2.27 15.87 -10.51
C PRO A 71 -3.79 15.66 -10.37
N MET A 72 -4.27 15.42 -9.16
CA MET A 72 -5.70 15.26 -8.92
C MET A 72 -6.37 16.62 -8.99
N VAL A 73 -7.37 16.78 -9.86
CA VAL A 73 -8.18 18.02 -9.94
C VAL A 73 -8.89 18.31 -8.61
N THR A 74 -9.11 17.25 -7.80
CA THR A 74 -9.72 17.36 -6.47
C THR A 74 -8.80 17.93 -5.39
N THR A 75 -7.48 17.89 -5.58
CA THR A 75 -6.50 18.49 -4.69
C THR A 75 -6.03 19.81 -5.29
N ARG A 76 -6.35 20.95 -4.65
CA ARG A 76 -5.93 22.30 -5.08
C ARG A 76 -4.40 22.56 -5.00
N SER A 77 -3.60 21.51 -4.90
CA SER A 77 -2.16 21.62 -4.75
C SER A 77 -1.51 21.50 -6.12
N ASN A 78 -0.93 22.58 -6.63
CA ASN A 78 -0.06 22.61 -7.81
C ASN A 78 1.28 21.87 -7.60
N VAL A 79 1.36 21.02 -6.59
CA VAL A 79 2.58 20.32 -6.25
C VAL A 79 2.60 19.05 -7.09
N HIS A 80 3.65 18.93 -7.90
CA HIS A 80 4.06 17.73 -8.62
C HIS A 80 4.47 16.65 -7.59
N ASP A 81 3.52 16.27 -6.71
CA ASP A 81 3.79 15.59 -5.44
C ASP A 81 3.82 14.07 -5.61
N THR A 82 4.43 13.63 -6.71
CA THR A 82 4.49 12.21 -7.07
C THR A 82 5.66 11.50 -6.38
N TYR A 83 6.50 12.26 -5.68
CA TYR A 83 7.69 11.76 -4.98
C TYR A 83 7.95 12.42 -3.62
N LEU A 84 7.11 13.35 -3.14
CA LEU A 84 7.31 13.96 -1.82
C LEU A 84 6.49 13.21 -0.77
N GLN A 85 7.07 13.08 0.41
CA GLN A 85 6.33 12.62 1.58
C GLN A 85 5.26 13.65 1.99
N PRO A 86 4.29 13.26 2.82
CA PRO A 86 3.52 14.22 3.61
C PRO A 86 4.47 15.22 4.29
N GLY A 87 4.50 16.48 3.81
CA GLY A 87 5.46 17.50 4.24
C GLY A 87 6.46 17.98 3.17
N GLY A 88 6.40 17.47 1.93
CA GLY A 88 7.09 18.07 0.78
C GLY A 88 8.59 17.78 0.65
N THR A 89 9.12 16.79 1.37
CA THR A 89 10.56 16.46 1.35
C THR A 89 10.87 15.29 0.41
N ILE A 90 11.84 15.46 -0.51
CA ILE A 90 12.40 14.38 -1.34
C ILE A 90 13.41 13.60 -0.49
N ARG A 91 13.24 12.29 -0.36
CA ARG A 91 14.26 11.41 0.24
C ARG A 91 15.00 10.65 -0.85
N LYS A 92 16.32 10.76 -0.83
CA LYS A 92 17.25 10.00 -1.67
C LYS A 92 18.24 9.27 -0.80
N TRP A 93 18.78 8.17 -1.30
CA TRP A 93 19.91 7.53 -0.66
C TRP A 93 21.11 8.49 -0.62
N GLY A 94 21.77 8.57 0.54
CA GLY A 94 22.99 9.36 0.70
C GLY A 94 24.23 8.72 0.09
N ARG A 95 24.09 7.49 -0.43
CA ARG A 95 25.14 6.70 -1.06
C ARG A 95 24.58 5.90 -2.22
N VAL A 96 25.48 5.42 -3.08
CA VAL A 96 25.12 4.63 -4.26
C VAL A 96 25.29 3.12 -4.04
N ASP A 97 26.18 2.73 -3.13
CA ASP A 97 26.38 1.32 -2.78
C ASP A 97 25.38 0.89 -1.70
N LEU A 98 24.27 0.32 -2.15
CA LEU A 98 23.19 -0.12 -1.30
C LEU A 98 23.32 -1.60 -0.98
N THR A 99 22.90 -1.95 0.22
CA THR A 99 22.89 -3.33 0.70
C THR A 99 21.47 -3.77 0.99
N TYR A 100 21.15 -5.01 0.65
CA TYR A 100 19.84 -5.59 0.94
C TYR A 100 19.96 -6.93 1.64
N ARG A 101 18.88 -7.34 2.31
CA ARG A 101 18.76 -8.66 2.92
C ARG A 101 17.33 -9.16 2.78
N ILE A 102 17.16 -10.44 2.53
CA ILE A 102 15.86 -11.11 2.55
C ILE A 102 15.72 -11.78 3.92
N ASN A 103 14.83 -11.26 4.76
CA ASN A 103 14.60 -11.75 6.12
C ASN A 103 13.65 -12.94 6.19
N SER A 104 12.68 -12.98 5.29
CA SER A 104 11.71 -14.07 5.20
C SER A 104 11.37 -14.33 3.74
N TYR A 105 10.74 -15.48 3.50
CA TYR A 105 10.41 -15.96 2.16
C TYR A 105 8.90 -16.22 2.05
N PRO A 106 8.33 -16.28 0.83
CA PRO A 106 6.92 -16.55 0.60
C PRO A 106 6.40 -17.78 1.35
N GLY A 107 5.37 -17.59 2.19
CA GLY A 107 4.85 -18.65 3.06
C GLY A 107 3.92 -19.64 2.38
N GLU A 108 3.01 -19.18 1.49
CA GLU A 108 1.86 -19.99 1.06
C GLU A 108 2.21 -21.06 0.01
N ASN A 109 3.16 -20.78 -0.89
CA ASN A 109 3.45 -21.66 -2.03
C ASN A 109 4.89 -22.13 -2.13
N ARG A 110 5.66 -22.02 -1.02
CA ARG A 110 7.02 -22.56 -0.85
C ARG A 110 7.91 -22.41 -2.10
N LEU A 111 7.99 -21.20 -2.64
CA LEU A 111 9.03 -20.88 -3.64
C LEU A 111 10.40 -21.22 -3.04
N LEU A 112 11.30 -21.76 -3.87
CA LEU A 112 12.64 -22.07 -3.38
C LEU A 112 13.35 -20.76 -3.04
N ALA A 113 14.05 -20.74 -1.91
CA ALA A 113 14.78 -19.55 -1.46
C ALA A 113 15.72 -19.01 -2.55
N GLY A 114 16.42 -19.90 -3.26
CA GLY A 114 17.29 -19.53 -4.38
C GLY A 114 16.55 -18.83 -5.53
N GLU A 115 15.33 -19.27 -5.87
CA GLU A 115 14.57 -18.62 -6.94
C GLU A 115 14.09 -17.22 -6.52
N VAL A 116 13.75 -17.05 -5.25
CA VAL A 116 13.40 -15.73 -4.68
C VAL A 116 14.62 -14.82 -4.65
N ASP A 117 15.76 -15.33 -4.17
CA ASP A 117 17.03 -14.61 -4.12
C ASP A 117 17.44 -14.10 -5.51
N GLU A 118 17.40 -14.97 -6.52
CA GLU A 118 17.67 -14.61 -7.90
C GLU A 118 16.67 -13.61 -8.46
N THR A 119 15.38 -13.76 -8.13
CA THR A 119 14.33 -12.85 -8.62
C THR A 119 14.50 -11.46 -8.04
N ILE A 120 14.80 -11.34 -6.75
CA ILE A 120 15.09 -10.07 -6.09
C ILE A 120 16.38 -9.45 -6.64
N ALA A 121 17.43 -10.24 -6.84
CA ALA A 121 18.67 -9.75 -7.46
C ALA A 121 18.41 -9.17 -8.86
N ARG A 122 17.65 -9.86 -9.71
CA ARG A 122 17.23 -9.36 -11.04
C ARG A 122 16.38 -8.10 -10.93
N ALA A 123 15.49 -8.00 -9.94
CA ALA A 123 14.67 -6.80 -9.73
C ALA A 123 15.53 -5.57 -9.38
N PHE A 124 16.58 -5.75 -8.58
CA PHE A 124 17.56 -4.68 -8.32
C PHE A 124 18.39 -4.32 -9.56
N GLN A 125 18.72 -5.32 -10.39
CA GLN A 125 19.48 -5.09 -11.63
C GLN A 125 18.78 -4.11 -12.57
N VAL A 126 17.44 -4.14 -12.66
CA VAL A 126 16.66 -3.19 -13.47
C VAL A 126 16.99 -1.73 -13.13
N TRP A 127 17.25 -1.42 -11.86
CA TRP A 127 17.65 -0.08 -11.43
C TRP A 127 19.15 0.17 -11.61
N ALA A 128 19.98 -0.83 -11.34
CA ALA A 128 21.44 -0.74 -11.49
C ALA A 128 21.86 -0.54 -12.96
N ASP A 129 21.10 -1.07 -13.92
CA ASP A 129 21.40 -0.96 -15.35
C ASP A 129 21.33 0.48 -15.87
N VAL A 130 20.54 1.34 -15.20
CA VAL A 130 20.24 2.71 -15.67
C VAL A 130 20.61 3.79 -14.65
N THR A 131 21.26 3.42 -13.54
CA THR A 131 21.69 4.36 -12.50
C THR A 131 23.08 3.98 -11.97
N PRO A 132 23.79 4.87 -11.27
CA PRO A 132 25.03 4.51 -10.57
C PRO A 132 24.83 3.62 -9.34
N LEU A 133 23.59 3.23 -8.99
CA LEU A 133 23.32 2.45 -7.80
C LEU A 133 23.85 1.02 -7.95
N THR A 134 24.49 0.51 -6.90
CA THR A 134 24.87 -0.89 -6.79
C THR A 134 24.10 -1.55 -5.65
N PHE A 135 23.82 -2.84 -5.78
CA PHE A 135 23.05 -3.60 -4.80
C PHE A 135 23.81 -4.86 -4.42
N ARG A 136 24.04 -5.06 -3.12
CA ARG A 136 24.73 -6.25 -2.60
C ARG A 136 23.94 -6.91 -1.48
N SER A 137 23.72 -8.21 -1.61
CA SER A 137 23.12 -9.01 -0.54
C SER A 137 24.07 -9.14 0.66
N VAL A 138 23.57 -8.92 1.87
CA VAL A 138 24.32 -9.02 3.12
C VAL A 138 23.53 -9.80 4.18
N LYS A 139 24.24 -10.48 5.09
CA LYS A 139 23.61 -11.17 6.25
C LYS A 139 23.40 -10.25 7.45
N LYS A 140 24.23 -9.20 7.57
CA LYS A 140 24.16 -8.19 8.64
C LYS A 140 23.09 -7.14 8.31
N LYS A 141 22.98 -6.10 9.14
CA LYS A 141 22.04 -4.99 8.95
C LYS A 141 22.20 -4.38 7.53
N PRO A 142 21.15 -4.43 6.68
CA PRO A 142 21.16 -3.85 5.33
C PRO A 142 20.68 -2.39 5.33
N ASP A 143 20.69 -1.76 4.14
CA ASP A 143 19.93 -0.53 3.86
C ASP A 143 18.48 -0.81 3.53
N ILE A 144 18.23 -1.95 2.88
CA ILE A 144 16.92 -2.38 2.42
C ILE A 144 16.66 -3.76 3.03
N ASP A 145 15.80 -3.81 4.04
CA ASP A 145 15.34 -5.09 4.56
C ASP A 145 14.08 -5.56 3.82
N ILE A 146 14.08 -6.81 3.39
CA ILE A 146 13.00 -7.41 2.59
C ILE A 146 12.29 -8.47 3.41
N GLU A 147 11.01 -8.26 3.70
CA GLU A 147 10.20 -9.17 4.51
C GLU A 147 8.93 -9.61 3.78
N PHE A 148 8.64 -10.90 3.77
CA PHE A 148 7.33 -11.47 3.50
C PHE A 148 6.58 -11.62 4.82
N ALA A 149 5.47 -10.90 5.00
CA ALA A 149 4.72 -10.88 6.26
C ALA A 149 3.20 -10.86 6.04
N ARG A 150 2.41 -11.24 7.05
CA ARG A 150 0.93 -11.28 6.98
C ARG A 150 0.33 -10.24 7.91
N GLY A 151 -0.75 -9.59 7.48
CA GLY A 151 -1.53 -8.70 8.34
C GLY A 151 -0.68 -7.62 9.00
N LYS A 152 -0.78 -7.51 10.32
CA LYS A 152 0.08 -6.65 11.15
C LYS A 152 1.47 -7.29 11.30
N HIS A 153 2.52 -6.58 10.91
CA HIS A 153 3.89 -7.08 10.92
C HIS A 153 4.88 -6.05 11.48
N GLY A 154 5.84 -6.52 12.28
CA GLY A 154 6.84 -5.70 12.94
C GLY A 154 6.27 -4.48 13.67
N ASN A 155 6.97 -3.35 13.54
CA ASN A 155 6.52 -2.01 13.90
C ASN A 155 5.94 -1.23 12.70
N CYS A 156 5.65 -1.92 11.58
CA CYS A 156 5.06 -1.34 10.39
C CYS A 156 3.58 -1.00 10.65
N ARG A 157 3.18 0.22 10.30
CA ARG A 157 1.79 0.71 10.45
C ARG A 157 0.90 0.36 9.26
N LEU A 158 1.49 -0.04 8.14
CA LEU A 158 0.79 -0.45 6.93
C LEU A 158 0.54 -1.95 7.04
N HIS A 159 -0.69 -2.34 7.37
CA HIS A 159 -1.04 -3.76 7.51
C HIS A 159 -1.48 -4.33 6.17
N PHE A 160 -1.16 -5.59 5.91
CA PHE A 160 -1.71 -6.32 4.76
C PHE A 160 -3.15 -6.76 5.00
N ASP A 161 -3.93 -6.87 3.94
CA ASP A 161 -5.32 -7.29 3.95
C ASP A 161 -5.51 -8.78 3.64
N GLY A 162 -4.43 -9.50 3.39
CA GLY A 162 -4.44 -10.90 2.96
C GLY A 162 -4.50 -11.00 1.43
N SER A 163 -4.74 -12.21 0.92
CA SER A 163 -4.78 -12.46 -0.53
C SER A 163 -5.76 -11.54 -1.25
N GLY A 164 -5.26 -10.75 -2.19
CA GLY A 164 -6.06 -9.91 -3.07
C GLY A 164 -5.40 -8.57 -3.35
N ASN A 165 -5.77 -7.55 -2.56
CA ASN A 165 -5.60 -6.17 -2.98
C ASN A 165 -4.18 -5.66 -2.78
N THR A 166 -3.63 -5.77 -1.57
CA THR A 166 -2.33 -5.19 -1.22
C THR A 166 -1.23 -6.23 -1.38
N LEU A 167 -0.48 -6.15 -2.48
CA LEU A 167 0.59 -7.12 -2.75
C LEU A 167 1.86 -6.86 -1.93
N ALA A 168 2.25 -5.59 -1.84
CA ALA A 168 3.52 -5.18 -1.23
C ALA A 168 3.49 -3.67 -0.95
N HIS A 169 4.38 -3.21 -0.06
CA HIS A 169 4.72 -1.79 0.09
C HIS A 169 6.21 -1.63 0.38
N ALA A 170 6.71 -0.43 0.15
CA ALA A 170 8.07 -0.04 0.53
C ALA A 170 8.06 1.33 1.20
N TYR A 171 9.01 1.56 2.09
CA TYR A 171 9.25 2.88 2.64
C TYR A 171 10.30 3.65 1.82
N PHE A 172 10.19 4.98 1.83
CA PHE A 172 11.18 5.86 1.19
C PHE A 172 12.59 5.67 1.79
N PRO A 173 13.66 5.92 1.02
CA PRO A 173 15.06 5.79 1.45
C PRO A 173 15.34 6.42 2.81
N GLY A 174 16.02 5.73 3.74
CA GLY A 174 16.42 6.27 5.04
C GLY A 174 17.04 5.28 6.02
N GLU A 175 16.90 5.56 7.32
CA GLU A 175 17.35 4.68 8.40
C GLU A 175 16.18 3.98 9.09
N GLY A 176 16.45 2.81 9.68
CA GLY A 176 15.45 2.01 10.37
C GLY A 176 14.50 1.39 9.36
N LEU A 177 13.18 1.57 9.56
CA LEU A 177 12.15 1.08 8.64
C LEU A 177 12.19 1.73 7.25
N LEU A 178 12.91 2.84 7.10
CA LEU A 178 12.91 3.63 5.88
C LEU A 178 13.84 2.97 4.86
N GLY A 179 13.29 2.58 3.71
CA GLY A 179 13.98 1.78 2.70
C GLY A 179 13.51 0.33 2.64
N ASP A 180 12.88 -0.16 3.72
CA ASP A 180 12.41 -1.54 3.80
C ASP A 180 11.27 -1.82 2.84
N VAL A 181 11.25 -3.05 2.32
CA VAL A 181 10.26 -3.55 1.38
C VAL A 181 9.55 -4.74 2.02
N HIS A 182 8.23 -4.68 2.05
CA HIS A 182 7.41 -5.76 2.60
C HIS A 182 6.47 -6.30 1.55
N PHE A 183 6.37 -7.62 1.47
CA PHE A 183 5.47 -8.37 0.60
C PHE A 183 4.40 -9.08 1.43
N ASP A 184 3.16 -9.15 0.96
CA ASP A 184 2.12 -9.91 1.65
C ASP A 184 2.38 -11.42 1.51
N ALA A 185 2.68 -12.09 2.63
CA ALA A 185 2.90 -13.53 2.67
C ALA A 185 1.61 -14.36 2.59
N ALA A 186 0.42 -13.74 2.58
CA ALA A 186 -0.84 -14.39 2.27
C ALA A 186 -1.09 -14.52 0.76
N GLU A 187 -0.30 -13.84 -0.07
CA GLU A 187 -0.35 -13.96 -1.53
C GLU A 187 0.29 -15.25 -2.03
N ARG A 188 -0.24 -15.75 -3.16
CA ARG A 188 0.32 -16.91 -3.86
C ARG A 188 1.33 -16.44 -4.90
N TRP A 189 2.55 -16.18 -4.46
CA TRP A 189 3.64 -15.65 -5.28
C TRP A 189 4.04 -16.62 -6.40
N THR A 190 4.32 -16.12 -7.61
CA THR A 190 4.81 -16.98 -8.70
C THR A 190 5.95 -16.26 -9.40
N ILE A 191 6.91 -17.02 -9.91
CA ILE A 191 8.04 -16.47 -10.65
C ILE A 191 7.73 -16.60 -12.13
N ARG A 192 7.69 -15.47 -12.84
CA ARG A 192 7.50 -15.43 -14.29
C ARG A 192 8.74 -14.87 -14.95
N PHE A 193 9.48 -15.73 -15.62
CA PHE A 193 10.74 -15.38 -16.27
C PHE A 193 10.57 -14.66 -17.64
N ASN A 194 9.35 -14.51 -18.15
CA ASN A 194 9.11 -14.15 -19.56
C ASN A 194 8.60 -12.72 -19.85
N HIS A 195 8.68 -11.76 -18.91
CA HIS A 195 8.15 -10.41 -19.16
C HIS A 195 9.19 -9.29 -19.36
N LEU A 196 10.48 -9.61 -19.56
CA LEU A 196 11.49 -8.61 -19.97
C LEU A 196 11.54 -8.37 -21.49
N LYS A 197 10.57 -8.91 -22.26
CA LYS A 197 10.28 -8.49 -23.63
C LYS A 197 8.86 -7.90 -23.70
N GLY A 198 8.61 -6.83 -22.95
CA GLY A 198 7.53 -5.88 -23.27
C GLY A 198 7.98 -4.97 -24.42
N PRO A 199 7.05 -4.33 -25.15
CA PRO A 199 7.36 -3.64 -26.39
C PRO A 199 8.45 -2.60 -26.16
N THR A 200 9.53 -2.71 -26.93
CA THR A 200 10.47 -1.63 -27.17
C THR A 200 9.67 -0.35 -27.43
N CYS A 201 9.88 0.68 -26.61
CA CYS A 201 9.50 2.03 -27.00
C CYS A 201 10.17 2.29 -28.35
N LEU A 202 9.37 2.29 -29.41
CA LEU A 202 9.83 2.76 -30.71
C LEU A 202 10.11 4.25 -30.53
N SER A 203 11.34 4.61 -30.84
CA SER A 203 11.82 5.97 -31.08
C SER A 203 10.93 6.73 -32.05
#